data_AF-A0A7C5DGH2-F1
#
_entry.id   AF-A0A7C5DGH2-F1
#
_cell.length_a   1.000
_cell.length_b   1.000
_cell.length_c   1.000
_cell.angle_alpha   90.00
_cell.angle_beta   90.00
_cell.angle_gamma   90.00
#
_symmetry.space_group_name_H-M   'P 1'
#
loop_
_entity.id
_entity.type
_entity.pdbx_description
1 polymer ?
#
loop_
_entity_poly.entity_id
_entity_poly.type
_entity_poly.pdbx_seq_one_letter_code
_entity_poly.pdbx_strand_id
1 'polypeptide(L)' 'MERIKTGISGLDEMLNGGLISGRPYIVTGSPGAGKTILGMQFLMEGAKNREKGMYIS' A
#
# COMPACT_ATOMS: atom_id res chain seq x y z
N MET A 1 2.11 17.55 0.90
CA MET A 1 1.18 16.47 1.27
C MET A 1 2.01 15.33 1.83
N GLU A 2 1.63 14.79 2.98
CA GLU A 2 2.29 13.64 3.58
C GLU A 2 2.10 12.41 2.68
N ARG A 3 3.18 11.63 2.50
CA ARG A 3 3.15 10.38 1.74
C ARG A 3 3.52 9.20 2.62
N ILE A 4 2.82 8.10 2.41
CA ILE A 4 3.01 6.83 3.11
C ILE A 4 3.53 5.79 2.11
N LYS A 5 4.56 5.05 2.53
CA LYS A 5 5.19 4.04 1.68
C LYS A 5 4.29 2.83 1.52
N THR A 6 4.33 2.22 0.33
CA THR A 6 3.66 0.96 0.05
C THR A 6 4.44 -0.25 0.55
N GLY A 7 5.73 -0.07 0.85
CA GLY A 7 6.65 -1.16 1.19
C GLY A 7 7.24 -1.84 -0.05
N ILE A 8 6.88 -1.38 -1.25
CA ILE A 8 7.36 -1.89 -2.53
C ILE A 8 8.20 -0.78 -3.19
N SER A 9 9.52 -0.90 -3.11
CA SER A 9 10.44 0.17 -3.53
C SER A 9 10.18 0.70 -4.94
N GLY A 10 9.96 -0.19 -5.92
CA GLY A 10 9.69 0.22 -7.30
C GLY A 10 8.36 0.96 -7.47
N LEU A 11 7.33 0.57 -6.71
CA LEU A 11 6.04 1.25 -6.74
C LEU A 11 6.10 2.61 -6.03
N ASP A 12 6.83 2.69 -4.91
CA ASP A 12 7.04 3.94 -4.20
C ASP A 12 7.79 4.96 -5.06
N GLU A 13 8.80 4.52 -5.82
CA GLU A 13 9.51 5.35 -6.79
C GLU A 13 8.56 5.86 -7.89
N MET A 14 7.78 4.98 -8.52
CA MET A 14 6.78 5.34 -9.53
C MET A 14 5.73 6.35 -9.00
N LEU A 15 5.41 6.28 -7.71
CA LEU A 15 4.43 7.14 -7.06
C LEU A 15 5.04 8.42 -6.47
N ASN A 16 6.34 8.68 -6.66
CA ASN A 16 7.08 9.80 -6.08
C ASN A 16 7.09 9.78 -4.54
N GLY A 17 7.43 8.64 -3.95
CA GLY A 17 7.55 8.42 -2.50
C GLY A 17 6.32 7.79 -1.85
N GLY A 18 5.46 7.11 -2.61
CA GLY A 18 4.31 6.37 -2.09
C GLY A 18 2.96 7.08 -2.23
N LEU A 19 1.96 6.58 -1.50
CA LEU A 19 0.57 7.05 -1.53
C LEU A 19 0.41 8.35 -0.73
N ILE A 20 -0.56 9.19 -1.08
CA ILE A 20 -0.92 10.39 -0.32
C ILE A 20 -1.74 9.95 0.90
N SER A 21 -1.32 10.39 2.09
CA SER A 21 -2.00 10.11 3.35
C SER A 21 -3.46 10.60 3.35
N GLY A 22 -4.35 9.85 4.00
CA GLY A 22 -5.77 10.22 4.16
C GLY A 22 -6.62 10.13 2.88
N ARG A 23 -6.18 9.38 1.87
CA ARG A 23 -6.94 9.19 0.61
C ARG A 23 -7.34 7.73 0.38
N PRO A 24 -8.52 7.49 -0.24
CA PRO A 24 -8.88 6.17 -0.71
C PRO A 24 -8.15 5.82 -2.00
N TYR A 25 -7.76 4.55 -2.13
CA TYR A 25 -7.11 4.00 -3.32
C TYR A 25 -7.84 2.73 -3.75
N ILE A 26 -8.01 2.56 -5.06
CA ILE A 26 -8.61 1.35 -5.66
C ILE A 26 -7.53 0.65 -6.47
N VAL A 27 -7.29 -0.62 -6.16
CA VAL A 27 -6.34 -1.47 -6.89
C VAL A 27 -7.12 -2.44 -7.77
N THR A 28 -6.97 -2.30 -9.08
CA THR A 28 -7.67 -3.11 -10.09
C THR A 28 -6.73 -4.01 -10.86
N GLY A 29 -7.21 -5.17 -11.29
CA GLY A 29 -6.43 -6.10 -12.12
C GLY A 29 -7.07 -7.49 -12.19
N SER A 30 -6.62 -8.31 -13.13
CA SER A 30 -7.10 -9.67 -13.35
C SER A 30 -7.00 -10.58 -12.11
N PRO A 31 -7.72 -11.71 -12.05
CA PRO A 31 -7.47 -12.76 -11.06
C PRO A 31 -6.00 -13.17 -11.07
N GLY A 32 -5.40 -13.39 -9.89
CA GLY A 32 -3.98 -13.72 -9.76
C GLY A 32 -2.98 -12.55 -9.91
N ALA A 33 -3.43 -11.32 -10.23
CA ALA A 33 -2.53 -10.16 -10.41
C ALA A 33 -1.89 -9.61 -9.10
N GLY A 34 -2.05 -10.28 -7.96
CA GLY A 34 -1.40 -9.88 -6.71
C GLY A 34 -2.05 -8.73 -5.94
N LYS A 35 -3.32 -8.39 -6.19
CA LYS A 35 -4.03 -7.28 -5.49
C LYS A 35 -4.04 -7.45 -3.96
N THR A 36 -4.38 -8.64 -3.48
CA THR A 36 -4.34 -8.96 -2.05
C THR A 36 -2.91 -8.91 -1.50
N ILE A 37 -1.92 -9.35 -2.29
CA ILE A 37 -0.51 -9.28 -1.90
C ILE A 37 -0.08 -7.82 -1.74
N LEU A 38 -0.46 -6.93 -2.66
CA LEU A 38 -0.20 -5.49 -2.54
C LEU A 38 -0.83 -4.92 -1.27
N GLY A 39 -2.10 -5.23 -1.00
CA GLY A 39 -2.78 -4.80 0.24
C GLY A 39 -2.07 -5.31 1.50
N MET A 40 -1.62 -6.56 1.51
CA MET A 40 -0.84 -7.13 2.60
C MET A 40 0.53 -6.45 2.76
N GLN A 41 1.26 -6.20 1.67
CA GLN A 41 2.54 -5.49 1.73
C GLN A 41 2.39 -4.10 2.34
N PHE A 42 1.34 -3.36 1.95
CA PHE A 42 1.03 -2.06 2.55
C PHE A 42 0.76 -2.18 4.06
N LEU A 43 -0.06 -3.14 4.50
CA LEU A 43 -0.32 -3.35 5.93
C LEU A 43 0.94 -3.79 6.70
N MET A 44 1.78 -4.64 6.10
CA MET A 44 3.04 -5.07 6.70
C MET A 44 4.02 -3.91 6.84
N GLU A 45 4.08 -3.00 5.85
CA GLU A 45 4.90 -1.79 5.94
C GLU A 45 4.40 -0.86 7.05
N GLY A 46 3.09 -0.65 7.13
CA GLY A 46 2.49 0.08 8.26
C GLY A 46 2.85 -0.56 9.61
N ALA A 47 2.74 -1.89 9.72
CA ALA A 47 3.09 -2.62 10.95
C ALA A 47 4.56 -2.44 11.35
N LYS A 48 5.52 -2.44 10.40
CA LYS A 48 6.94 -2.15 10.67
C LYS A 48 7.13 -0.73 11.22
N ASN A 49 6.33 0.22 10.73
CA ASN A 49 6.30 1.60 11.18
C ASN A 49 5.42 1.82 12.43
N ARG A 50 4.93 0.74 13.06
CA ARG A 50 4.05 0.73 14.25
C ARG A 50 2.69 1.40 14.03
N GLU A 51 2.23 1.42 12.78
CA GLU A 51 0.89 1.88 12.41
C GLU A 51 -0.15 0.79 12.66
N LYS A 52 -1.39 1.21 12.97
CA LYS A 52 -2.52 0.28 13.10
C LYS A 52 -3.12 0.04 11.71
N GLY A 53 -3.28 -1.22 11.36
CA GLY A 53 -3.89 -1.65 10.10
C GLY A 53 -5.09 -2.56 10.34
N MET A 54 -6.03 -2.58 9.40
CA MET A 54 -7.17 -3.50 9.39
C MET A 54 -7.30 -4.12 8.00
N TYR A 55 -7.53 -5.42 7.96
CA TYR A 55 -7.86 -6.15 6.74
C TYR A 55 -9.29 -6.65 6.83
N ILE A 56 -10.07 -6.40 5.78
CA ILE A 56 -11.44 -6.90 5.62
C ILE A 56 -11.48 -7.65 4.29
N SER A 57 -11.98 -8.89 4.32
CA SER A 57 -12.14 -9.77 3.15
C SER A 57 -13.57 -9.77 2.62
#